data_AF-A0A455W4F6-F1
#
_entry.id   AF-A0A455W4F6-F1
#
_cell.length_a   1.000
_cell.length_b   1.000
_cell.length_c   1.000
_cell.angle_alpha   90.00
_cell.angle_beta   90.00
_cell.angle_gamma   90.00
#
_symmetry.space_group_name_H-M   'P 1'
#
loop_
_entity.id
_entity.type
_entity.pdbx_description
1 polymer ?
#
loop_
_entity_poly.entity_id
_entity_poly.type
_entity_poly.pdbx_seq_one_letter_code
_entity_poly.pdbx_strand_id
1 'polypeptide(L)' 'MAGATMAYLDSVLADNEFLAGENFSVADITAFAGLGFADFAKVEIPESLTNLHAWRKKVAARPSIAG' A
#
# COMPACT_ATOMS: atom_id res chain seq x y z
N MET A 1 -7.08 10.40 -10.46
CA MET A 1 -6.39 11.19 -9.43
C MET A 1 -5.80 10.21 -8.42
N ALA A 2 -4.51 10.34 -8.07
CA ALA A 2 -3.79 9.36 -7.24
C ALA A 2 -4.50 9.05 -5.90
N GLY A 3 -5.10 10.06 -5.25
CA GLY A 3 -5.85 9.87 -4.00
C GLY A 3 -7.07 8.94 -4.12
N ALA A 4 -7.74 8.88 -5.27
CA ALA A 4 -8.87 7.97 -5.48
C ALA A 4 -8.42 6.50 -5.51
N THR A 5 -7.27 6.23 -6.14
CA THR A 5 -6.67 4.89 -6.12
C THR A 5 -6.23 4.52 -4.72
N MET A 6 -5.59 5.43 -3.97
CA MET A 6 -5.19 5.16 -2.59
C MET A 6 -6.39 4.83 -1.69
N ALA A 7 -7.49 5.59 -1.80
CA ALA A 7 -8.72 5.31 -1.06
C ALA A 7 -9.35 3.96 -1.44
N TYR A 8 -9.31 3.59 -2.73
CA TYR A 8 -9.75 2.28 -3.16
C TYR A 8 -8.90 1.16 -2.55
N LEU A 9 -7.57 1.28 -2.59
CA LEU A 9 -6.68 0.28 -1.99
C LEU A 9 -6.91 0.15 -0.48
N ASP A 10 -7.12 1.28 0.22
CA ASP A 10 -7.46 1.28 1.65
C ASP A 10 -8.75 0.51 1.94
N SER A 11 -9.79 0.66 1.10
CA SER A 11 -11.05 -0.11 1.24
C SER A 11 -10.86 -1.59 0.98
N VAL A 12 -10.03 -1.98 0.01
CA VAL A 12 -9.72 -3.40 -0.25
C VAL A 12 -9.00 -4.00 0.96
N LEU A 13 -8.05 -3.26 1.53
CA LEU A 13 -7.26 -3.67 2.69
C LEU A 13 -8.03 -3.64 4.01
N ALA A 14 -9.25 -3.10 4.03
CA ALA A 14 -10.14 -3.19 5.19
C ALA A 14 -10.59 -4.64 5.42
N ASP A 15 -10.84 -5.38 4.34
CA ASP A 15 -11.37 -6.75 4.38
C ASP A 15 -10.32 -7.81 4.05
N ASN A 16 -9.15 -7.41 3.54
CA ASN A 16 -8.13 -8.32 3.02
C ASN A 16 -6.75 -8.05 3.63
N GLU A 17 -6.00 -9.13 3.84
CA GLU A 17 -4.65 -9.07 4.40
C GLU A 17 -3.62 -8.47 3.40
N PHE A 18 -3.86 -8.68 2.10
CA PHE A 18 -3.08 -8.20 0.96
C PHE A 18 -4.03 -7.78 -0.17
N LEU A 19 -3.51 -7.09 -1.18
CA LEU A 19 -4.34 -6.51 -2.25
C LEU A 19 -5.08 -7.53 -3.13
N ALA A 20 -4.61 -8.78 -3.14
CA ALA A 20 -5.24 -9.88 -3.87
C ALA A 20 -5.90 -10.91 -2.92
N GLY A 21 -6.18 -10.54 -1.66
CA GLY A 21 -6.78 -11.42 -0.66
C GLY A 21 -5.78 -11.82 0.43
N GLU A 22 -5.68 -13.12 0.69
CA GLU A 22 -4.90 -13.65 1.82
C GLU A 22 -3.39 -13.75 1.54
N ASN A 23 -2.99 -13.76 0.27
CA ASN A 23 -1.61 -14.03 -0.13
C ASN A 23 -0.95 -12.80 -0.75
N PHE A 24 0.31 -12.56 -0.35
CA PHE A 24 1.16 -11.54 -0.97
C PHE A 24 1.40 -11.85 -2.45
N SER A 25 1.23 -10.84 -3.31
CA SER A 25 1.25 -11.02 -4.76
C SER A 25 1.93 -9.86 -5.49
N VAL A 26 1.95 -9.94 -6.83
CA VAL A 26 2.43 -8.85 -7.69
C VAL A 26 1.63 -7.54 -7.49
N ALA A 27 0.37 -7.63 -7.05
CA ALA A 27 -0.44 -6.46 -6.73
C ALA A 27 0.21 -5.67 -5.59
N ASP A 28 0.67 -6.35 -4.54
CA ASP A 28 1.29 -5.72 -3.38
C ASP A 28 2.64 -5.10 -3.71
N ILE A 29 3.47 -5.80 -4.49
CA ILE A 29 4.77 -5.31 -4.96
C ILE A 29 4.56 -4.01 -5.75
N THR A 30 3.61 -4.03 -6.70
CA THR A 30 3.34 -2.90 -7.59
C THR A 30 2.80 -1.70 -6.82
N ALA A 31 1.83 -1.92 -5.93
CA ALA A 31 1.29 -0.84 -5.11
C ALA A 31 2.33 -0.27 -4.15
N PHE A 32 3.19 -1.10 -3.56
CA PHE A 32 4.23 -0.65 -2.63
C PHE A 32 5.25 0.24 -3.34
N ALA A 33 5.71 -0.18 -4.53
CA ALA A 33 6.56 0.65 -5.38
C ALA A 33 5.86 1.93 -5.82
N GLY A 34 4.57 1.86 -6.16
CA GLY A 34 3.75 3.02 -6.51
C GLY A 34 3.64 4.04 -5.39
N LEU A 35 3.45 3.62 -4.14
CA LEU A 35 3.46 4.52 -2.97
C LEU A 35 4.86 5.09 -2.71
N GLY A 36 5.93 4.32 -2.92
CA GLY A 36 7.29 4.85 -2.87
C GLY A 36 7.54 5.94 -3.92
N PHE A 37 6.97 5.79 -5.12
CA PHE A 37 7.03 6.83 -6.14
C PHE A 37 6.17 8.05 -5.79
N ALA A 38 5.02 7.85 -5.15
CA ALA A 38 4.20 8.95 -4.64
C ALA A 38 4.98 9.81 -3.63
N ASP A 39 5.71 9.18 -2.70
CA ASP A 39 6.59 9.90 -1.77
C ASP A 39 7.68 10.70 -2.52
N PHE A 40 8.34 10.07 -3.49
CA PHE A 40 9.36 10.74 -4.32
C PHE A 40 8.79 11.96 -5.07
N ALA A 41 7.58 11.82 -5.61
CA ALA A 41 6.85 12.87 -6.30
C ALA A 41 6.19 13.89 -5.34
N LYS A 42 6.35 13.73 -4.02
CA LYS A 42 5.72 14.55 -2.96
C LYS A 42 4.19 14.59 -3.05
N VAL A 43 3.60 13.48 -3.50
CA VAL A 43 2.16 13.27 -3.45
C VAL A 43 1.81 12.79 -2.05
N GLU A 44 1.00 13.56 -1.35
CA GLU A 44 0.57 13.23 0.01
C GLU A 44 -0.33 11.98 0.02
N ILE A 45 -0.04 11.06 0.95
CA ILE A 45 -0.89 9.91 1.26
C ILE A 45 -1.67 10.29 2.52
N PRO A 46 -3.00 10.49 2.43
CA PRO A 46 -3.79 10.95 3.58
C PRO A 46 -3.64 10.02 4.79
N GLU A 47 -3.48 10.59 5.98
CA GLU A 47 -3.35 9.83 7.24
C GLU A 47 -4.60 9.02 7.59
N SER A 48 -5.76 9.43 7.05
CA SER A 48 -7.04 8.74 7.24
C SER A 48 -7.08 7.34 6.61
N LEU A 49 -6.15 7.01 5.71
CA LEU A 49 -6.09 5.71 5.03
C LEU A 49 -5.36 4.68 5.90
N THR A 50 -5.96 4.35 7.04
CA THR A 50 -5.30 3.57 8.10
C THR A 50 -4.93 2.16 7.67
N ASN A 51 -5.75 1.50 6.84
CA ASN A 51 -5.49 0.14 6.36
C ASN A 51 -4.33 0.14 5.37
N LEU A 52 -4.30 1.14 4.49
CA LEU A 52 -3.20 1.34 3.54
C LEU A 52 -1.88 1.59 4.27
N HIS A 53 -1.86 2.42 5.31
CA HIS A 53 -0.67 2.66 6.13
C HIS A 53 -0.22 1.40 6.88
N ALA A 54 -1.15 0.65 7.49
CA ALA A 54 -0.85 -0.60 8.19
C ALA A 54 -0.26 -1.66 7.24
N TRP A 55 -0.89 -1.86 6.08
CA TRP A 55 -0.40 -2.73 5.03
C TRP A 55 0.96 -2.30 4.52
N ARG A 56 1.18 -1.00 4.28
CA ARG A 56 2.46 -0.47 3.79
C ARG A 56 3.59 -0.77 4.78
N LYS A 57 3.35 -0.57 6.08
CA LYS A 57 4.31 -0.92 7.14
C LYS A 57 4.62 -2.42 7.18
N LYS A 58 3.58 -3.26 7.06
CA LYS A 58 3.72 -4.72 7.01
C LYS A 58 4.56 -5.17 5.81
N VAL A 59 4.29 -4.65 4.62
CA VAL A 59 5.06 -4.98 3.40
C VAL A 59 6.50 -4.50 3.52
N ALA A 60 6.74 -3.29 4.04
CA ALA A 60 8.09 -2.76 4.27
C ALA A 60 8.93 -3.64 5.22
N ALA A 61 8.30 -4.32 6.18
CA ALA A 61 8.99 -5.19 7.15
C ALA A 61 9.40 -6.56 6.57
N ARG A 62 9.03 -6.90 5.33
CA ARG A 62 9.41 -8.17 4.71
C ARG A 62 10.93 -8.22 4.48
N PRO A 63 11.62 -9.34 4.75
CA PRO A 63 13.08 -9.43 4.57
C PRO A 63 13.58 -9.12 3.14
N SER A 64 12.73 -9.31 2.13
CA SER A 64 13.05 -8.99 0.73
C SER A 64 12.99 -7.49 0.41
N ILE A 65 12.50 -6.67 1.34
CA ILE A 65 12.31 -5.22 1.19
C ILE A 65 13.10 -4.47 2.27
N ALA A 66 13.05 -4.96 3.51
CA ALA A 66 13.85 -4.45 4.61
C ALA A 66 15.34 -4.75 4.36
N GLY A 67 16.05 -3.74 3.88
CA GLY A 67 17.50 -3.71 3.71
C GLY A 67 18.08 -2.45 4.33
#